data_AF-A0A0D2IXP8-F1
#
_entry.id   AF-A0A0D2IXP8-F1
#
_cell.length_a   1.000
_cell.length_b   1.000
_cell.length_c   1.000
_cell.angle_alpha   90.00
_cell.angle_beta   90.00
_cell.angle_gamma   90.00
#
_symmetry.space_group_name_H-M   'P 1'
#
loop_
_entity.id
_entity.type
_entity.pdbx_description
1 polymer ?
#
loop_
_entity_poly.entity_id
_entity_poly.type
_entity_poly.pdbx_seq_one_letter_code
_entity_poly.pdbx_strand_id
1 'polypeptide(L)'
;MGYGVVCTWGLSQLREQEVVQLAKKCAEEPLSMEEVEIDQFQFVYSVHDPPSMSNDSITINRRQAADHQVKLAICHALAQSTKLCVYEERVIDLVMSTKHLPQHMAEHGTVRISAKEVAQLIGQVFLQRSAVNLLSSVLDTPEFFWSAPDAMQVLYERACEYLELETRVEVLNARFEVGGAHHA
;
A
#
# COMPACT_ATOMS: atom_id res chain seq x y z
N MET A 1 -9.19 -4.91 -10.43
CA MET A 1 -9.24 -3.48 -10.05
C MET A 1 -7.82 -2.93 -10.00
N GLY A 2 -7.58 -1.69 -10.41
CA GLY A 2 -6.23 -1.08 -10.42
C GLY A 2 -5.93 -0.30 -9.15
N TYR A 3 -4.71 -0.41 -8.62
CA TYR A 3 -4.28 0.24 -7.37
C TYR A 3 -4.09 1.77 -7.49
N GLY A 4 -4.21 2.32 -8.71
CA GLY A 4 -3.86 3.73 -8.98
C GLY A 4 -2.35 3.99 -8.93
N VAL A 5 -1.53 2.94 -9.11
CA VAL A 5 -0.07 3.02 -9.04
C VAL A 5 0.55 2.80 -10.43
N VAL A 6 1.60 3.55 -10.73
CA VAL A 6 2.41 3.41 -11.94
C VAL A 6 3.71 2.73 -11.57
N CYS A 7 3.97 1.55 -12.14
CA CYS A 7 5.21 0.80 -11.94
C CYS A 7 6.07 0.86 -13.21
N THR A 8 7.32 1.30 -13.09
CA THR A 8 8.28 1.41 -14.19
C THR A 8 9.52 0.56 -13.93
N TRP A 9 10.16 0.07 -15.00
CA TRP A 9 11.38 -0.75 -14.91
C TRP A 9 12.50 -0.16 -15.76
N GLY A 10 13.62 0.16 -15.13
CA GLY A 10 14.86 0.54 -15.83
C GLY A 10 14.71 1.76 -16.75
N LEU A 11 13.74 2.63 -16.49
CA LEU A 11 13.57 3.87 -17.21
C LEU A 11 14.45 4.95 -16.59
N SER A 12 14.87 5.92 -17.41
CA SER A 12 15.45 7.17 -16.89
C SER A 12 14.36 7.98 -16.20
N GLN A 13 14.71 8.75 -15.17
CA GLN A 13 13.78 9.62 -14.42
C GLN A 13 12.90 10.50 -15.32
N LEU A 14 13.44 11.05 -16.42
CA LEU A 14 12.66 11.84 -17.38
C LEU A 14 11.52 11.02 -18.01
N ARG A 15 11.80 9.79 -18.43
CA ARG A 15 10.82 8.89 -19.04
C ARG A 15 9.80 8.39 -18.03
N GLU A 16 10.21 8.15 -16.78
CA GLU A 16 9.27 7.81 -15.71
C GLU A 16 8.26 8.94 -15.51
N GLN A 17 8.72 10.19 -15.47
CA GLN A 17 7.84 11.34 -15.39
C GLN A 17 6.89 11.43 -16.59
N GLU A 18 7.36 11.19 -17.81
CA GLU A 18 6.50 11.14 -19.01
C GLU A 18 5.39 10.09 -18.88
N VAL A 19 5.72 8.88 -18.40
CA VAL A 19 4.75 7.80 -18.18
C VAL A 19 3.74 8.19 -17.09
N VAL A 20 4.19 8.77 -15.98
CA VAL A 20 3.29 9.27 -14.93
C VAL A 20 2.36 10.35 -15.45
N GLN A 21 2.86 11.30 -16.25
CA GLN A 21 2.02 12.35 -16.85
C GLN A 21 0.99 11.78 -17.83
N LEU A 22 1.34 10.72 -18.56
CA LEU A 22 0.37 10.03 -19.41
C LEU A 22 -0.71 9.34 -18.57
N ALA A 23 -0.32 8.62 -17.52
CA ALA A 23 -1.26 7.92 -16.63
C ALA A 23 -2.20 8.90 -15.91
N LYS A 24 -1.70 10.08 -15.50
CA LYS A 24 -2.51 11.14 -14.88
C LYS A 24 -3.70 11.61 -15.73
N LYS A 25 -3.64 11.48 -17.06
CA LYS A 25 -4.77 11.85 -17.94
C LYS A 25 -5.98 10.95 -17.76
N CYS A 26 -5.78 9.75 -17.23
CA CYS A 26 -6.82 8.76 -16.97
C CYS A 26 -7.08 8.59 -15.47
N ALA A 27 -6.48 9.42 -14.61
CA ALA A 27 -6.63 9.30 -13.17
C ALA A 27 -7.99 9.85 -12.72
N GLU A 28 -8.71 9.05 -11.96
CA GLU A 28 -9.88 9.46 -11.21
C GLU A 28 -9.43 9.76 -9.77
N GLU A 29 -9.81 10.93 -9.24
CA GLU A 29 -9.43 11.37 -7.89
C GLU A 29 -7.91 11.25 -7.60
N PRO A 30 -7.05 11.95 -8.37
CA PRO A 30 -5.61 11.87 -8.18
C PRO A 30 -5.20 12.36 -6.78
N LEU A 31 -4.23 11.67 -6.18
CA LEU A 31 -3.63 12.07 -4.91
C LEU A 31 -3.02 13.48 -5.02
N SER A 32 -3.07 14.22 -3.91
CA SER A 32 -2.32 15.47 -3.79
C SER A 32 -0.81 15.19 -3.83
N MET A 33 0.02 16.19 -4.15
CA MET A 33 1.48 15.97 -4.24
C MET A 33 2.09 15.51 -2.91
N GLU A 34 1.48 15.88 -1.79
CA GLU A 34 1.94 15.54 -0.43
C GLU A 34 1.59 14.08 -0.06
N GLU A 35 0.56 13.51 -0.68
CA GLU A 35 0.12 12.12 -0.45
C GLU A 35 0.74 11.13 -1.45
N VAL A 36 1.54 11.60 -2.42
CA VAL A 36 2.14 10.72 -3.42
C VAL A 36 3.31 9.97 -2.79
N GLU A 37 3.13 8.65 -2.68
CA GLU A 37 4.17 7.72 -2.26
C GLU A 37 4.97 7.20 -3.46
N ILE A 38 6.29 7.10 -3.28
CA ILE A 38 7.23 6.60 -4.28
C ILE A 38 8.12 5.54 -3.63
N ASP A 39 8.12 4.35 -4.24
CA ASP A 39 8.97 3.24 -3.82
C ASP A 39 9.97 2.90 -4.93
N GLN A 40 11.23 2.62 -4.57
CA GLN A 40 12.31 2.43 -5.53
C GLN A 40 13.21 1.25 -5.16
N PHE A 41 13.27 0.30 -6.09
CA PHE A 41 14.09 -0.90 -5.97
C PHE A 41 15.19 -0.94 -7.01
N GLN A 42 16.33 -1.49 -6.62
CA GLN A 42 17.35 -1.95 -7.56
C GLN A 42 16.96 -3.32 -8.11
N PHE A 43 17.39 -3.63 -9.33
CA PHE A 43 17.22 -4.97 -9.87
C PHE A 43 18.46 -5.43 -10.63
N VAL A 44 18.73 -6.72 -10.55
CA VAL A 44 19.86 -7.35 -11.24
C VAL A 44 19.43 -8.66 -11.90
N TYR A 45 20.05 -8.96 -13.03
CA TYR A 45 19.88 -10.24 -13.70
C TYR A 45 21.04 -11.17 -13.37
N SER A 46 20.78 -12.28 -12.68
CA SER A 46 21.79 -13.28 -12.36
C SER A 46 21.59 -14.58 -13.12
N VAL A 47 22.69 -15.23 -13.48
CA VAL A 47 22.71 -16.57 -14.07
C VAL A 47 22.81 -17.64 -12.98
N HIS A 48 23.46 -17.29 -11.86
CA HIS A 48 23.88 -18.23 -10.82
C HIS A 48 23.03 -18.12 -9.56
N ASP A 49 22.55 -16.91 -9.25
CA ASP A 49 21.80 -16.67 -8.03
C ASP A 49 20.32 -16.99 -8.23
N PRO A 50 19.66 -17.61 -7.23
CA PRO A 50 18.23 -17.84 -7.27
C PRO A 50 17.47 -16.49 -7.22
N PRO A 51 16.23 -16.42 -7.75
CA PRO A 51 15.39 -15.25 -7.59
C PRO A 51 15.14 -14.92 -6.12
N SER A 52 15.40 -13.69 -5.73
CA SER A 52 15.30 -13.21 -4.35
C SER A 52 15.04 -11.71 -4.28
N MET A 53 14.53 -11.25 -3.15
CA MET A 53 14.40 -9.84 -2.80
C MET A 53 15.07 -9.61 -1.46
N SER A 54 16.02 -8.68 -1.40
CA SER A 54 16.69 -8.29 -0.16
C SER A 54 17.35 -6.93 -0.29
N ASN A 55 17.31 -6.13 0.77
CA ASN A 55 17.91 -4.78 0.82
C ASN A 55 17.51 -3.92 -0.39
N ASP A 56 16.23 -3.96 -0.73
CA ASP A 56 15.61 -3.28 -1.86
C ASP A 56 16.24 -3.60 -3.22
N SER A 57 16.87 -4.76 -3.31
CA SER A 57 17.42 -5.33 -4.52
C SER A 57 16.66 -6.59 -4.92
N ILE A 58 16.21 -6.61 -6.17
CA ILE A 58 15.48 -7.71 -6.78
C ILE A 58 16.43 -8.48 -7.69
N THR A 59 16.70 -9.73 -7.35
CA THR A 59 17.45 -10.64 -8.22
C THR A 59 16.48 -11.42 -9.10
N ILE A 60 16.63 -11.29 -10.42
CA ILE A 60 15.82 -12.01 -11.41
C ILE A 60 16.73 -12.96 -12.18
N ASN A 61 16.29 -14.19 -12.44
CA ASN A 61 17.07 -15.10 -13.26
C ASN A 61 17.20 -14.55 -14.70
N ARG A 62 18.41 -14.59 -15.27
CA ARG A 62 18.67 -14.04 -16.60
C ARG A 62 17.85 -14.72 -17.72
N ARG A 63 17.45 -15.98 -17.54
CA ARG A 63 16.55 -16.68 -18.49
C ARG A 63 15.15 -16.06 -18.51
N GLN A 64 14.75 -15.42 -17.42
CA GLN A 64 13.46 -14.76 -17.25
C GLN A 64 13.52 -13.24 -17.54
N ALA A 65 14.68 -12.71 -17.96
CA ALA A 65 14.86 -11.27 -18.14
C ALA A 65 13.91 -10.64 -19.19
N ALA A 66 13.58 -11.41 -20.22
CA ALA A 66 12.65 -11.03 -21.29
C ALA A 66 11.18 -11.38 -20.99
N ASP A 67 10.93 -12.06 -19.87
CA ASP A 67 9.58 -12.44 -19.47
C ASP A 67 8.92 -11.26 -18.73
N HIS A 68 7.96 -10.62 -19.40
CA HIS A 68 7.22 -9.50 -18.85
C HIS A 68 6.32 -9.93 -17.69
N GLN A 69 5.92 -11.20 -17.63
CA GLN A 69 5.05 -11.72 -16.57
C GLN A 69 5.77 -11.68 -15.22
N VAL A 70 7.07 -11.99 -15.19
CA VAL A 70 7.91 -11.90 -13.98
C VAL A 70 7.95 -10.49 -13.42
N LYS A 71 8.16 -9.49 -14.29
CA LYS A 71 8.15 -8.07 -13.90
C LYS A 71 6.77 -7.61 -13.43
N LEU A 72 5.71 -8.10 -14.07
CA LEU A 72 4.33 -7.78 -13.72
C LEU A 72 3.97 -8.32 -12.33
N ALA A 73 4.37 -9.56 -12.00
CA ALA A 73 4.13 -10.15 -10.69
C ALA A 73 4.70 -9.28 -9.56
N ILE A 74 5.96 -8.87 -9.73
CA ILE A 74 6.65 -8.02 -8.77
C ILE A 74 5.99 -6.63 -8.71
N CYS A 75 5.63 -6.04 -9.86
CA CYS A 75 4.89 -4.77 -9.88
C CYS A 75 3.56 -4.85 -9.13
N HIS A 76 2.85 -5.98 -9.15
CA HIS A 76 1.61 -6.12 -8.38
C HIS A 76 1.87 -6.00 -6.87
N ALA A 77 2.88 -6.70 -6.36
CA ALA A 77 3.24 -6.62 -4.94
C ALA A 77 3.74 -5.21 -4.56
N LEU A 78 4.61 -4.62 -5.38
CA LEU A 78 5.10 -3.24 -5.17
C LEU A 78 3.96 -2.23 -5.21
N ALA A 79 3.04 -2.35 -6.16
CA ALA A 79 1.89 -1.44 -6.27
C ALA A 79 0.98 -1.52 -5.03
N GLN A 80 0.78 -2.72 -4.48
CA GLN A 80 0.04 -2.88 -3.23
C GLN A 80 0.80 -2.27 -2.05
N SER A 81 2.12 -2.49 -1.96
CA SER A 81 2.96 -1.89 -0.92
C SER A 81 2.89 -0.36 -0.95
N THR A 82 3.09 0.26 -2.12
CA THR A 82 3.04 1.72 -2.27
C THR A 82 1.65 2.26 -1.94
N LYS A 83 0.59 1.56 -2.35
CA LYS A 83 -0.78 1.98 -2.00
C LYS A 83 -1.05 1.85 -0.50
N LEU A 84 -0.50 0.82 0.16
CA LEU A 84 -0.61 0.64 1.59
C LEU A 84 0.09 1.76 2.36
N CYS A 85 1.26 2.24 1.90
CA CYS A 85 1.93 3.41 2.48
C CYS A 85 1.02 4.64 2.56
N VAL A 86 0.26 4.93 1.49
CA VAL A 86 -0.71 6.05 1.47
C VAL A 86 -1.75 5.92 2.57
N TYR A 87 -2.24 4.69 2.83
CA TYR A 87 -3.22 4.46 3.89
C TYR A 87 -2.60 4.52 5.28
N GLU A 88 -1.38 4.00 5.45
CA GLU A 88 -0.63 4.09 6.69
C GLU A 88 -0.44 5.56 7.10
N GLU A 89 0.00 6.42 6.19
CA GLU A 89 0.18 7.85 6.47
C GLU A 89 -1.14 8.55 6.80
N ARG A 90 -2.22 8.28 6.05
CA ARG A 90 -3.54 8.84 6.37
C ARG A 90 -4.03 8.45 7.77
N VAL A 91 -3.73 7.24 8.22
CA VAL A 91 -4.06 6.80 9.59
C VAL A 91 -3.18 7.50 10.61
N ILE A 92 -1.89 7.66 10.34
CA ILE A 92 -0.98 8.41 11.21
C ILE A 92 -1.47 9.86 11.37
N ASP A 93 -1.81 10.53 10.28
CA ASP A 93 -2.34 11.90 10.29
C ASP A 93 -3.63 12.02 11.10
N LEU A 94 -4.54 11.06 10.94
CA LEU A 94 -5.79 11.02 11.70
C LEU A 94 -5.53 10.84 13.21
N VAL A 95 -4.59 9.96 13.58
CA VAL A 95 -4.19 9.76 14.99
C VAL A 95 -3.55 11.03 15.54
N MET A 96 -2.66 11.67 14.78
CA MET A 96 -1.95 12.86 15.23
C MET A 96 -2.88 14.07 15.39
N SER A 97 -3.81 14.27 14.44
CA SER A 97 -4.80 15.36 14.52
C SER A 97 -5.77 15.20 15.70
N THR A 98 -6.05 13.96 16.12
CA THR A 98 -7.00 13.66 17.21
C THR A 98 -6.36 13.39 18.57
N LYS A 99 -5.03 13.27 18.67
CA LYS A 99 -4.28 12.92 19.89
C LYS A 99 -4.60 13.77 21.12
N HIS A 100 -4.89 15.05 20.92
CA HIS A 100 -5.20 15.99 22.00
C HIS A 100 -6.54 15.68 22.68
N LEU A 101 -7.51 15.08 21.98
CA LEU A 101 -8.84 14.80 22.51
C LEU A 101 -8.80 13.82 23.70
N PRO A 102 -8.19 12.61 23.61
CA PRO A 102 -8.09 11.71 24.75
C PRO A 102 -7.21 12.28 25.88
N GLN A 103 -6.18 13.07 25.56
CA GLN A 103 -5.33 13.73 26.57
C GLN A 103 -6.14 14.73 27.41
N HIS A 104 -6.87 15.64 26.75
CA HIS A 104 -7.75 16.58 27.43
C HIS A 104 -8.85 15.87 28.23
N MET A 105 -9.39 14.77 27.71
CA MET A 105 -10.39 13.97 28.42
C MET A 105 -9.81 13.37 29.71
N ALA A 106 -8.58 12.86 29.68
CA ALA A 106 -7.91 12.29 30.84
C ALA A 106 -7.56 13.37 31.88
N GLU A 107 -7.13 14.55 31.44
CA GLU A 107 -6.69 15.65 32.33
C GLU A 107 -7.87 16.44 32.94
N HIS A 108 -8.94 16.65 32.17
CA HIS A 108 -10.02 17.57 32.54
C HIS A 108 -11.39 16.90 32.67
N GLY A 109 -11.51 15.60 32.38
CA GLY A 109 -12.77 14.86 32.39
C GLY A 109 -13.77 15.29 31.31
N THR A 110 -13.40 16.22 30.43
CA THR A 110 -14.25 16.77 29.37
C THR A 110 -13.41 17.13 28.14
N VAL A 111 -14.04 17.11 26.96
CA VAL A 111 -13.44 17.55 25.70
C VAL A 111 -14.40 18.55 25.05
N ARG A 112 -13.87 19.70 24.61
CA ARG A 112 -14.66 20.73 23.92
C ARG A 112 -14.62 20.47 22.41
N ILE A 113 -15.47 19.55 21.94
CA ILE A 113 -15.67 19.24 20.53
C ILE A 113 -17.17 19.28 20.22
N SER A 114 -17.57 19.84 19.07
CA SER A 114 -18.97 19.88 18.66
C SER A 114 -19.44 18.53 18.12
N ALA A 115 -20.76 18.27 18.20
CA ALA A 115 -21.35 17.06 17.62
C ALA A 115 -21.07 16.94 16.10
N LYS A 116 -20.95 18.08 15.40
CA LYS A 116 -20.60 18.11 13.98
C LYS A 116 -19.17 17.61 13.74
N GLU A 117 -18.21 18.09 14.52
CA GLU A 117 -16.80 17.66 14.41
C GLU A 117 -16.66 16.17 14.77
N VAL A 118 -17.37 15.70 15.79
CA VAL A 118 -17.43 14.26 16.12
C VAL A 118 -17.94 13.45 14.94
N ALA A 119 -19.04 13.86 14.30
CA ALA A 119 -19.58 13.16 13.14
C ALA A 119 -18.60 13.14 11.94
N GLN A 120 -17.85 14.24 11.74
CA GLN A 120 -16.81 14.30 10.70
C GLN A 120 -15.65 13.34 10.99
N LEU A 121 -15.17 13.28 12.23
CA LEU A 121 -14.12 12.35 12.65
C LEU A 121 -14.57 10.89 12.49
N ILE A 122 -15.79 10.58 12.90
CA ILE A 122 -16.39 9.26 12.70
C ILE A 122 -16.40 8.90 11.21
N GLY A 123 -16.88 9.81 10.36
CA GLY A 123 -16.89 9.60 8.90
C GLY A 123 -15.49 9.36 8.32
N GLN A 124 -14.48 10.12 8.76
CA GLN A 124 -13.09 9.92 8.33
C GLN A 124 -12.56 8.54 8.74
N VAL A 125 -12.77 8.13 10.00
CA VAL A 125 -12.39 6.78 10.48
C VAL A 125 -13.05 5.69 9.65
N PHE A 126 -14.36 5.80 9.36
CA PHE A 126 -15.08 4.84 8.55
C PHE A 126 -14.53 4.74 7.12
N LEU A 127 -14.23 5.87 6.49
CA LEU A 127 -13.65 5.90 5.14
C LEU A 127 -12.27 5.22 5.11
N GLN A 128 -11.39 5.54 6.07
CA GLN A 128 -10.07 4.93 6.12
C GLN A 128 -10.16 3.41 6.39
N ARG A 129 -11.00 2.99 7.34
CA ARG A 129 -11.23 1.56 7.62
C ARG A 129 -11.77 0.82 6.39
N SER A 130 -12.73 1.41 5.68
CA SER A 130 -13.26 0.81 4.45
C SER A 130 -12.18 0.68 3.37
N ALA A 131 -11.31 1.68 3.21
CA ALA A 131 -10.24 1.65 2.22
C ALA A 131 -9.19 0.56 2.51
N VAL A 132 -8.83 0.39 3.78
CA VAL A 132 -7.90 -0.66 4.23
C VAL A 132 -8.52 -2.05 4.10
N ASN A 133 -9.80 -2.21 4.48
CA ASN A 133 -10.52 -3.47 4.31
C ASN A 133 -10.63 -3.90 2.83
N LEU A 134 -10.87 -2.94 1.92
CA LEU A 134 -10.86 -3.21 0.49
C LEU A 134 -9.49 -3.71 0.04
N LEU A 135 -8.39 -3.11 0.52
CA LEU A 135 -7.05 -3.59 0.22
C LEU A 135 -6.78 -4.98 0.81
N SER A 136 -7.26 -5.25 2.03
CA SER A 136 -7.17 -6.57 2.67
C SER A 136 -7.88 -7.65 1.86
N SER A 137 -9.06 -7.36 1.31
CA SER A 137 -9.76 -8.27 0.38
C SER A 137 -9.04 -8.45 -0.97
N VAL A 138 -8.07 -7.59 -1.27
CA VAL A 138 -7.22 -7.65 -2.48
C VAL A 138 -5.85 -8.27 -2.19
N LEU A 139 -5.53 -8.58 -0.92
CA LEU A 139 -4.36 -9.39 -0.58
C LEU A 139 -4.54 -10.86 -0.99
N ASP A 140 -5.78 -11.32 -1.22
CA ASP A 140 -6.03 -12.55 -1.96
C ASP A 140 -5.30 -12.51 -3.31
N THR A 141 -4.77 -13.66 -3.75
CA THR A 141 -4.01 -13.74 -5.00
C THR A 141 -4.82 -13.07 -6.13
N PRO A 142 -4.31 -11.99 -6.75
CA PRO A 142 -5.09 -11.23 -7.72
C PRO A 142 -5.62 -12.13 -8.84
N GLU A 143 -6.84 -11.90 -9.33
CA GLU A 143 -7.50 -12.77 -10.34
C GLU A 143 -6.63 -13.04 -11.57
N PHE A 144 -5.77 -12.07 -11.90
CA PHE A 144 -4.76 -12.20 -12.96
C PHE A 144 -3.95 -13.51 -12.82
N PHE A 145 -3.58 -13.91 -11.60
CA PHE A 145 -2.79 -15.10 -11.33
C PHE A 145 -3.57 -16.41 -11.45
N TRP A 146 -4.91 -16.39 -11.39
CA TRP A 146 -5.72 -17.62 -11.48
C TRP A 146 -5.58 -18.34 -12.83
N SER A 147 -5.12 -17.63 -13.86
CA SER A 147 -4.82 -18.18 -15.18
C SER A 147 -3.33 -18.10 -15.55
N ALA A 148 -2.49 -17.58 -14.64
CA ALA A 148 -1.06 -17.43 -14.86
C ALA A 148 -0.32 -18.73 -14.48
N PRO A 149 0.92 -18.92 -14.99
CA PRO A 149 1.76 -20.03 -14.54
C PRO A 149 2.03 -19.97 -13.03
N ASP A 150 2.02 -21.11 -12.33
CA ASP A 150 2.26 -21.21 -10.88
C ASP A 150 3.54 -20.49 -10.42
N ALA A 151 4.59 -20.52 -11.24
CA ALA A 151 5.86 -19.84 -10.95
C ALA A 151 5.69 -18.31 -10.78
N MET A 152 4.68 -17.72 -11.40
CA MET A 152 4.37 -16.30 -11.29
C MET A 152 3.68 -15.98 -9.96
N GLN A 153 2.75 -16.84 -9.53
CA GLN A 153 2.11 -16.72 -8.22
C GLN A 153 3.13 -16.84 -7.09
N VAL A 154 4.03 -17.84 -7.17
CA VAL A 154 5.11 -18.02 -6.18
C VAL A 154 6.02 -16.78 -6.09
N LEU A 155 6.30 -16.12 -7.22
CA LEU A 155 7.10 -14.90 -7.23
C LEU A 155 6.36 -13.72 -6.58
N TYR A 156 5.07 -13.57 -6.86
CA TYR A 156 4.24 -12.55 -6.23
C TYR A 156 4.16 -12.76 -4.72
N GLU A 157 3.87 -13.98 -4.27
CA GLU A 157 3.79 -14.32 -2.84
C GLU A 157 5.10 -14.01 -2.11
N ARG A 158 6.26 -14.35 -2.69
CA ARG A 158 7.57 -13.97 -2.13
C ARG A 158 7.78 -12.47 -2.03
N ALA A 159 7.30 -11.72 -3.02
CA ALA A 159 7.39 -10.26 -2.99
C ALA A 159 6.47 -9.68 -1.89
N CYS A 160 5.26 -10.22 -1.73
CA CYS A 160 4.35 -9.84 -0.66
C CYS A 160 4.92 -10.16 0.73
N GLU A 161 5.57 -11.32 0.88
CA GLU A 161 6.25 -11.71 2.11
C GLU A 161 7.40 -10.75 2.44
N TYR A 162 8.26 -10.44 1.46
CA TYR A 162 9.35 -9.47 1.64
C TYR A 162 8.84 -8.07 2.04
N LEU A 163 7.73 -7.62 1.45
CA LEU A 163 7.12 -6.32 1.72
C LEU A 163 6.23 -6.31 2.97
N GLU A 164 6.12 -7.45 3.67
CA GLU A 164 5.33 -7.66 4.88
C GLU A 164 3.86 -7.21 4.73
N LEU A 165 3.26 -7.39 3.54
CA LEU A 165 1.96 -6.79 3.22
C LEU A 165 0.85 -7.24 4.17
N GLU A 166 0.79 -8.54 4.49
CA GLU A 166 -0.21 -9.09 5.40
C GLU A 166 -0.07 -8.50 6.80
N THR A 167 1.14 -8.55 7.38
CA THR A 167 1.44 -7.99 8.70
C THR A 167 1.14 -6.49 8.77
N ARG A 168 1.49 -5.72 7.74
CA ARG A 168 1.20 -4.27 7.69
C ARG A 168 -0.30 -3.99 7.66
N VAL A 169 -1.07 -4.76 6.89
CA VAL A 169 -2.54 -4.64 6.87
C VAL A 169 -3.15 -5.02 8.21
N GLU A 170 -2.67 -6.08 8.86
CA GLU A 170 -3.11 -6.47 10.21
C GLU A 170 -2.87 -5.37 11.24
N VAL A 171 -1.66 -4.79 11.26
CA VAL A 171 -1.30 -3.68 12.15
C VAL A 171 -2.20 -2.47 11.88
N LEU A 172 -2.48 -2.15 10.62
CA LEU A 172 -3.34 -1.03 10.25
C LEU A 172 -4.79 -1.26 10.69
N ASN A 173 -5.31 -2.48 10.51
CA ASN A 173 -6.64 -2.87 11.00
C ASN A 173 -6.76 -2.79 12.52
N ALA A 174 -5.75 -3.28 13.25
CA ALA A 174 -5.73 -3.23 14.71
C ALA A 174 -5.84 -1.79 15.23
N ARG A 175 -5.24 -0.79 14.56
CA ARG A 175 -5.34 0.62 14.94
C ARG A 175 -6.78 1.16 14.92
N PHE A 176 -7.66 0.58 14.09
CA PHE A 176 -9.08 0.94 14.07
C PHE A 176 -9.93 0.22 15.12
N GLU A 177 -9.46 -0.93 15.65
CA GLU A 177 -10.23 -1.74 16.59
C GLU A 177 -10.05 -1.32 18.05
N VAL A 178 -8.93 -0.66 18.39
CA VAL A 178 -8.59 -0.25 19.77
C VAL A 178 -9.59 0.77 20.38
N GLY A 179 -10.60 1.23 19.65
CA GLY A 179 -11.73 2.01 20.18
C GLY A 179 -13.01 1.22 20.54
N GLY A 180 -13.03 -0.11 20.38
CA GLY A 180 -14.28 -0.89 20.32
C GLY A 180 -14.58 -1.89 21.45
N ALA A 181 -13.74 -2.03 22.48
CA ALA A 181 -13.95 -3.06 23.51
C ALA A 181 -13.92 -2.49 24.93
N HIS A 182 -15.11 -2.29 25.52
CA HIS A 182 -15.52 -2.81 26.84
C HIS A 182 -16.83 -2.16 27.31
N HIS A 183 -17.94 -2.43 26.62
CA HIS A 183 -19.28 -2.32 27.22
C HIS A 183 -20.10 -3.56 26.85
N ALA A 184 -19.98 -4.58 27.70
CA ALA A 184 -20.96 -5.63 27.92
C ALA A 184 -21.03 -5.88 29.43
#